data_AF-A0A2H3CVP6-F1
#
_entry.id   AF-A0A2H3CVP6-F1
#
_cell.length_a   1.000
_cell.length_b   1.000
_cell.length_c   1.000
_cell.angle_alpha   90.00
_cell.angle_beta   90.00
_cell.angle_gamma   90.00
#
_symmetry.space_group_name_H-M   'P 1'
#
loop_
_entity.id
_entity.type
_entity.pdbx_description
1 polymer ?
#
loop_
_entity_poly.entity_id
_entity_poly.type
_entity_poly.pdbx_seq_one_letter_code
_entity_poly.pdbx_strand_id
1 'polypeptide(L)'
;RSISQVYTVGLSPEINNDIAINATNTGGPAGLISTIHVDSLDGTNETFVTDASRKNLRTATASGFENPSLDDSAWIAANVQGKAGMAPWGAISLPPALDLTQSNWIWTNESTNAAVTTPVGNRAFRKTIQSPYGKGVVCAKVVLTTDNGYTVYANCRSLGSGSDYTATRVYSPN
;
A
#
# COMPACT_ATOMS: atom_id res chain seq x y z
N ARG A 1 -17.83 9.86 -11.37
CA ARG A 1 -16.81 8.79 -11.56
C ARG A 1 -16.00 8.72 -10.28
N SER A 2 -16.07 7.62 -9.53
CA SER A 2 -15.31 7.47 -8.29
C SER A 2 -13.82 7.42 -8.61
N ILE A 3 -13.02 8.20 -7.89
CA ILE A 3 -11.56 8.15 -7.96
C ILE A 3 -11.12 7.10 -6.93
N SER A 4 -10.32 6.12 -7.34
CA SER A 4 -9.72 5.19 -6.38
C SER A 4 -8.60 5.87 -5.62
N GLN A 5 -8.47 5.54 -4.34
CA GLN A 5 -7.42 6.06 -3.47
C GLN A 5 -6.68 4.89 -2.84
N VAL A 6 -5.38 5.06 -2.62
CA VAL A 6 -4.56 4.12 -1.87
C VAL A 6 -4.17 4.78 -0.58
N TYR A 7 -4.55 4.13 0.52
CA TYR A 7 -4.09 4.48 1.86
C TYR A 7 -3.01 3.48 2.28
N THR A 8 -2.10 3.90 3.16
CA THR A 8 -1.13 2.99 3.77
C THR A 8 -1.21 3.15 5.27
N VAL A 9 -1.25 2.03 5.96
CA VAL A 9 -1.39 1.95 7.41
C VAL A 9 -0.36 0.95 7.92
N GLY A 10 0.35 1.29 8.99
CA GLY A 10 1.20 0.34 9.69
C GLY A 10 0.34 -0.68 10.42
N LEU A 11 0.63 -1.97 10.22
CA LEU A 11 -0.01 -3.06 10.95
C LEU A 11 0.89 -3.50 12.11
N SER A 12 0.28 -3.92 13.21
CA SER A 12 0.98 -4.47 14.37
C SER A 12 1.25 -5.96 14.16
N PRO A 13 2.51 -6.44 14.23
CA PRO A 13 2.84 -7.83 13.93
C PRO A 13 2.42 -8.82 15.03
N GLU A 14 2.14 -8.33 16.24
CA GLU A 14 1.93 -9.17 17.43
C GLU A 14 0.46 -9.27 17.86
N ILE A 15 -0.44 -8.53 17.21
CA ILE A 15 -1.86 -8.50 17.54
C ILE A 15 -2.71 -8.57 16.27
N ASN A 16 -3.99 -8.92 16.44
CA ASN A 16 -4.96 -8.80 15.36
C ASN A 16 -5.08 -7.34 14.92
N ASN A 17 -5.20 -7.14 13.61
CA ASN A 17 -5.39 -5.82 13.02
C ASN A 17 -6.76 -5.77 12.37
N ASP A 18 -7.52 -4.72 12.67
CA ASP A 18 -8.84 -4.51 12.09
C ASP A 18 -8.84 -3.35 11.09
N ILE A 19 -9.38 -3.63 9.91
CA ILE A 19 -9.57 -2.63 8.84
C ILE A 19 -11.08 -2.45 8.64
N ALA A 20 -11.61 -1.45 9.34
CA ALA A 20 -13.02 -1.08 9.31
C ALA A 20 -13.28 0.03 8.28
N ILE A 21 -14.36 -0.08 7.50
CA ILE A 21 -14.73 0.90 6.47
C ILE A 21 -16.19 1.32 6.66
N ASN A 22 -16.43 2.61 6.89
CA ASN A 22 -17.77 3.18 6.90
C ASN A 22 -18.16 3.68 5.49
N ALA A 23 -18.91 2.88 4.75
CA ALA A 23 -19.42 3.26 3.43
C ALA A 23 -20.77 4.00 3.56
N THR A 24 -20.86 5.22 3.01
CA THR A 24 -22.07 6.05 3.08
C THR A 24 -22.79 6.10 1.73
N ASN A 25 -24.10 5.83 1.71
CA ASN A 25 -24.96 6.07 0.56
C ASN A 25 -25.73 7.39 0.75
N THR A 26 -25.59 8.34 -0.17
CA THR A 26 -26.33 9.62 -0.17
C THR A 26 -27.44 9.67 -1.22
N GLY A 27 -27.74 8.55 -1.89
CA GLY A 27 -28.77 8.39 -2.92
C GLY A 27 -28.33 7.50 -4.09
N GLY A 28 -29.26 6.74 -4.68
CA GLY A 28 -28.99 5.84 -5.82
C GLY A 28 -28.34 4.49 -5.44
N PRO A 29 -27.82 3.73 -6.43
CA PRO A 29 -27.13 2.46 -6.18
C PRO A 29 -25.83 2.62 -5.38
N ALA A 30 -25.61 1.75 -4.39
CA ALA A 30 -24.45 1.79 -3.50
C ALA A 30 -23.72 0.45 -3.44
N GLY A 31 -22.40 0.52 -3.31
CA GLY A 31 -21.52 -0.64 -3.17
C GLY A 31 -20.15 -0.20 -2.68
N LEU A 32 -19.53 -1.03 -1.85
CA LEU A 32 -18.13 -0.90 -1.43
C LEU A 32 -17.32 -1.95 -2.17
N ILE A 33 -16.19 -1.54 -2.75
CA ILE A 33 -15.19 -2.45 -3.28
C ILE A 33 -13.82 -2.03 -2.77
N SER A 34 -13.05 -2.99 -2.25
CA SER A 34 -11.67 -2.75 -1.82
C SER A 34 -10.81 -3.99 -1.96
N THR A 35 -9.52 -3.77 -2.19
CA THR A 35 -8.47 -4.76 -2.05
C THR A 35 -7.49 -4.28 -0.99
N ILE A 36 -7.09 -5.16 -0.08
CA ILE A 36 -6.08 -4.93 0.94
C ILE A 36 -4.93 -5.87 0.61
N HIS A 37 -3.76 -5.28 0.42
CA HIS A 37 -2.52 -6.03 0.24
C HIS A 37 -1.71 -5.91 1.53
N VAL A 38 -1.31 -7.04 2.10
CA VAL A 38 -0.52 -7.11 3.33
C VAL A 38 0.83 -7.69 2.97
N ASP A 39 1.89 -6.93 3.26
CA ASP A 39 3.28 -7.36 3.14
C ASP A 39 3.79 -7.78 4.52
N SER A 40 4.33 -8.99 4.63
CA SER A 40 4.91 -9.55 5.85
C SER A 40 6.41 -9.27 5.94
N LEU A 41 6.96 -9.26 7.16
CA LEU A 41 8.39 -9.02 7.38
C LEU A 41 9.29 -10.09 6.76
N ASP A 42 8.78 -11.31 6.58
CA ASP A 42 9.46 -12.42 5.91
C ASP A 42 9.47 -12.29 4.37
N GLY A 43 8.85 -11.25 3.82
CA GLY A 43 8.76 -10.99 2.38
C GLY A 43 7.59 -11.68 1.69
N THR A 44 6.77 -12.45 2.41
CA THR A 44 5.50 -12.96 1.88
C THR A 44 4.46 -11.86 1.79
N ASN A 45 3.44 -12.08 0.97
CA ASN A 45 2.31 -11.16 0.87
C ASN A 45 0.99 -11.92 0.79
N GLU A 46 -0.07 -11.27 1.25
CA GLU A 46 -1.44 -11.76 1.17
C GLU A 46 -2.37 -10.67 0.65
N THR A 47 -3.40 -11.08 -0.08
CA THR A 47 -4.38 -10.15 -0.64
C THR A 47 -5.78 -10.52 -0.18
N PHE A 48 -6.43 -9.57 0.51
CA PHE A 48 -7.82 -9.67 0.94
C PHE A 48 -8.69 -8.78 0.08
N VAL A 49 -9.82 -9.31 -0.39
CA VAL A 49 -10.78 -8.56 -1.22
C VAL A 49 -12.10 -8.38 -0.48
N THR A 50 -12.91 -7.41 -0.90
CA THR A 50 -14.33 -7.38 -0.51
C THR A 50 -15.06 -8.52 -1.19
N ASP A 51 -15.48 -9.51 -0.40
CA ASP A 51 -16.31 -10.62 -0.82
C ASP A 51 -17.38 -10.95 0.24
N ALA A 52 -18.06 -12.09 0.09
CA ALA A 52 -19.13 -12.51 0.99
C ALA A 52 -18.65 -12.91 2.40
N SER A 53 -17.34 -13.04 2.64
CA SER A 53 -16.78 -13.35 3.97
C SER A 53 -16.73 -12.12 4.89
N ARG A 54 -16.90 -10.91 4.34
CA ARG A 54 -17.00 -9.66 5.10
C ARG A 54 -18.31 -9.64 5.89
N LYS A 55 -18.24 -9.30 7.18
CA LYS A 55 -19.41 -9.06 8.02
C LYS A 55 -19.89 -7.61 7.89
N ASN A 56 -21.20 -7.39 8.02
CA ASN A 56 -21.80 -6.06 8.00
C ASN A 56 -22.94 -5.91 9.03
N LEU A 57 -23.30 -4.66 9.30
CA LEU A 57 -24.50 -4.28 10.03
C LEU A 57 -25.60 -3.88 9.04
N ARG A 58 -26.84 -4.33 9.28
CA ARG A 58 -28.05 -3.93 8.53
C ARG A 58 -28.55 -2.52 8.91
N THR A 59 -27.98 -1.92 9.95
CA THR A 59 -28.40 -0.65 10.56
C THR A 59 -27.26 0.36 10.54
N ALA A 60 -27.55 1.61 10.94
CA ALA A 60 -26.54 2.66 11.08
C ALA A 60 -25.32 2.17 11.87
N THR A 61 -24.14 2.62 11.46
CA THR A 61 -22.85 2.25 12.04
C THR A 61 -22.86 2.53 13.55
N ALA A 62 -22.66 1.49 14.36
CA ALA A 62 -22.55 1.66 15.81
C ALA A 62 -21.30 2.49 16.14
N SER A 63 -21.37 3.36 17.15
CA SER A 63 -20.17 4.04 17.66
C SER A 63 -19.16 3.00 18.14
N GLY A 64 -17.90 3.12 17.72
CA GLY A 64 -16.84 2.18 18.08
C GLY A 64 -16.82 0.88 17.27
N PHE A 65 -17.50 0.84 16.11
CA PHE A 65 -17.46 -0.32 15.21
C PHE A 65 -16.05 -0.63 14.67
N GLU A 66 -15.18 0.38 14.68
CA GLU A 66 -13.78 0.30 14.26
C GLU A 66 -12.85 -0.25 15.34
N ASN A 67 -13.35 -0.54 16.55
CA ASN A 67 -12.55 -1.06 17.64
C ASN A 67 -12.18 -2.53 17.40
N PRO A 68 -10.87 -2.89 17.41
CA PRO A 68 -10.43 -4.27 17.22
C PRO A 68 -10.98 -5.29 18.22
N SER A 69 -11.42 -4.82 19.39
CA SER A 69 -12.00 -5.68 20.44
C SER A 69 -13.52 -5.85 20.32
N LEU A 70 -14.15 -5.31 19.28
CA LEU A 70 -15.58 -5.44 19.08
C LEU A 70 -15.95 -6.88 18.71
N ASP A 71 -16.90 -7.46 19.43
CA ASP A 71 -17.49 -8.74 19.04
C ASP A 71 -18.46 -8.54 17.86
N ASP A 72 -18.03 -8.97 16.68
CA ASP A 72 -18.80 -8.94 15.43
C ASP A 72 -19.44 -10.31 15.11
N SER A 73 -19.46 -11.27 16.04
CA SER A 73 -19.98 -12.63 15.80
C SER A 73 -21.46 -12.65 15.37
N ALA A 74 -22.25 -11.67 15.83
CA ALA A 74 -23.66 -11.53 15.47
C ALA A 74 -23.91 -10.75 14.16
N TRP A 75 -22.86 -10.25 13.50
CA TRP A 75 -23.00 -9.51 12.25
C TRP A 75 -23.30 -10.46 11.09
N ILE A 76 -24.05 -9.96 10.12
CA ILE A 76 -24.47 -10.76 8.97
C ILE A 76 -23.48 -10.62 7.81
N ALA A 77 -23.39 -11.65 6.96
CA ALA A 77 -22.51 -11.61 5.79
C ALA A 77 -22.92 -10.52 4.79
N ALA A 78 -21.93 -9.95 4.10
CA ALA A 78 -22.13 -8.99 3.03
C ALA A 78 -22.72 -9.65 1.77
N ASN A 79 -23.65 -8.94 1.13
CA ASN A 79 -24.18 -9.35 -0.17
C ASN A 79 -23.30 -8.80 -1.29
N VAL A 80 -22.68 -9.69 -2.07
CA VAL A 80 -21.91 -9.33 -3.25
C VAL A 80 -22.85 -8.71 -4.29
N GLN A 81 -22.70 -7.40 -4.52
CA GLN A 81 -23.45 -6.68 -5.56
C GLN A 81 -22.88 -6.94 -6.97
N GLY A 82 -21.63 -7.43 -7.01
CA GLY A 82 -20.97 -8.05 -8.15
C GLY A 82 -19.52 -7.56 -8.33
N LYS A 83 -18.93 -7.79 -9.51
CA LYS A 83 -17.49 -7.59 -9.75
C LYS A 83 -17.13 -6.17 -10.18
N ALA A 84 -15.87 -5.78 -9.96
CA ALA A 84 -15.31 -4.53 -10.50
C ALA A 84 -15.63 -4.39 -12.00
N GLY A 85 -15.99 -3.18 -12.45
CA GLY A 85 -16.27 -2.93 -13.87
C GLY A 85 -17.73 -3.03 -14.29
N MET A 86 -18.61 -3.67 -13.49
CA MET A 86 -20.00 -3.88 -13.86
C MET A 86 -20.89 -2.65 -13.67
N ALA A 87 -22.04 -2.63 -14.35
CA ALA A 87 -23.08 -1.62 -14.12
C ALA A 87 -23.64 -1.73 -12.68
N PRO A 88 -23.98 -0.60 -12.02
CA PRO A 88 -23.98 0.77 -12.54
C PRO A 88 -22.62 1.51 -12.42
N TRP A 89 -21.60 0.89 -11.82
CA TRP A 89 -20.34 1.57 -11.46
C TRP A 89 -19.33 1.67 -12.60
N GLY A 90 -19.32 0.71 -13.52
CA GLY A 90 -18.43 0.69 -14.69
C GLY A 90 -16.95 0.53 -14.32
N ALA A 91 -16.08 0.87 -15.27
CA ALA A 91 -14.63 0.73 -15.11
C ALA A 91 -14.07 1.63 -13.99
N ILE A 92 -13.23 1.03 -13.13
CA ILE A 92 -12.53 1.70 -12.03
C ILE A 92 -11.11 2.02 -12.52
N SER A 93 -10.73 3.29 -12.52
CA SER A 93 -9.32 3.66 -12.71
C SER A 93 -8.60 3.41 -11.40
N LEU A 94 -7.61 2.52 -11.40
CA LEU A 94 -6.70 2.32 -10.28
C LEU A 94 -5.58 3.37 -10.31
N PRO A 95 -4.95 3.70 -9.17
CA PRO A 95 -3.69 4.42 -9.21
C PRO A 95 -2.62 3.53 -9.86
N PRO A 96 -1.53 4.11 -10.40
CA PRO A 96 -0.46 3.34 -10.99
C PRO A 96 0.08 2.31 -9.98
N ALA A 97 0.21 1.05 -10.41
CA ALA A 97 1.04 0.10 -9.68
C ALA A 97 2.47 0.64 -9.62
N LEU A 98 3.14 0.53 -8.47
CA LEU A 98 4.57 0.83 -8.44
C LEU A 98 5.29 -0.33 -9.13
N ASP A 99 5.92 -0.04 -10.26
CA ASP A 99 6.82 -0.96 -10.95
C ASP A 99 8.14 -0.25 -11.29
N LEU A 100 9.16 -1.03 -11.63
CA LEU A 100 10.50 -0.54 -11.97
C LEU A 100 10.71 -0.34 -13.47
N THR A 101 9.68 -0.50 -14.32
CA THR A 101 9.84 -0.50 -15.79
C THR A 101 10.32 0.84 -16.34
N GLN A 102 9.99 1.93 -15.67
CA GLN A 102 10.47 3.28 -15.99
C GLN A 102 11.66 3.74 -15.14
N SER A 103 12.17 2.87 -14.26
CA SER A 103 13.30 3.17 -13.38
C SER A 103 14.63 2.82 -14.05
N ASN A 104 15.70 3.48 -13.62
CA ASN A 104 17.05 3.24 -14.12
C ASN A 104 17.93 2.70 -12.99
N TRP A 105 18.81 1.75 -13.31
CA TRP A 105 19.96 1.46 -12.46
C TRP A 105 20.88 2.68 -12.45
N ILE A 106 21.18 3.19 -11.25
CA ILE A 106 22.06 4.35 -11.06
C ILE A 106 23.17 4.00 -10.09
N TRP A 107 24.33 4.59 -10.30
CA TRP A 107 25.45 4.55 -9.37
C TRP A 107 26.18 5.89 -9.38
N THR A 108 27.20 6.05 -8.52
CA THR A 108 28.07 7.23 -8.57
C THR A 108 28.88 7.26 -9.87
N ASN A 109 29.39 8.44 -10.23
CA ASN A 109 30.21 8.67 -11.42
C ASN A 109 31.59 7.98 -11.41
N GLU A 110 31.86 7.14 -10.40
CA GLU A 110 32.99 6.22 -10.34
C GLU A 110 32.80 5.02 -11.29
N SER A 111 31.55 4.74 -11.73
CA SER A 111 31.28 3.85 -12.85
C SER A 111 30.89 4.66 -14.08
N THR A 112 31.42 4.27 -15.24
CA THR A 112 31.07 4.88 -16.52
C THR A 112 29.99 4.10 -17.26
N ASN A 113 29.78 2.84 -16.90
CA ASN A 113 28.69 1.98 -17.36
C ASN A 113 28.51 0.78 -16.40
N ALA A 114 27.43 0.01 -16.61
CA ALA A 114 27.05 -1.11 -15.73
C ALA A 114 28.02 -2.30 -15.73
N ALA A 115 28.93 -2.42 -16.71
CA ALA A 115 29.89 -3.52 -16.79
C ALA A 115 31.19 -3.23 -16.02
N VAL A 116 31.38 -2.00 -15.53
CA VAL A 116 32.59 -1.60 -14.82
C VAL A 116 32.45 -1.92 -13.33
N THR A 117 33.37 -2.72 -12.80
CA THR A 117 33.48 -2.97 -11.36
C THR A 117 33.76 -1.67 -10.62
N THR A 118 33.00 -1.40 -9.56
CA THR A 118 33.12 -0.17 -8.76
C THR A 118 33.89 -0.43 -7.47
N PRO A 119 34.51 0.61 -6.85
CA PRO A 119 35.25 0.43 -5.61
C PRO A 119 34.33 -0.03 -4.46
N VAL A 120 34.79 -1.00 -3.67
CA VAL A 120 34.06 -1.53 -2.52
C VAL A 120 33.73 -0.42 -1.52
N GLY A 121 32.46 -0.35 -1.10
CA GLY A 121 32.02 0.53 -0.02
C GLY A 121 30.64 1.15 -0.30
N ASN A 122 30.17 1.92 0.67
CA ASN A 122 28.84 2.54 0.60
C ASN A 122 28.84 3.77 -0.30
N ARG A 123 27.71 4.05 -0.95
CA ARG A 123 27.44 5.29 -1.69
C ARG A 123 26.08 5.85 -1.27
N ALA A 124 25.97 7.17 -1.22
CA ALA A 124 24.76 7.86 -0.78
C ALA A 124 24.00 8.46 -1.97
N PHE A 125 22.70 8.18 -2.05
CA PHE A 125 21.78 8.77 -3.03
C PHE A 125 20.62 9.44 -2.29
N ARG A 126 20.18 10.61 -2.78
CA ARG A 126 19.11 11.39 -2.13
C ARG A 126 18.19 12.01 -3.17
N LYS A 127 16.90 12.05 -2.85
CA LYS A 127 15.89 12.81 -3.60
C LYS A 127 15.02 13.59 -2.62
N THR A 128 14.91 14.90 -2.84
CA THR A 128 13.94 15.74 -2.13
C THR A 128 12.66 15.80 -2.94
N ILE A 129 11.52 15.54 -2.30
CA ILE A 129 10.19 15.70 -2.88
C ILE A 129 9.57 16.94 -2.22
N GLN A 130 9.25 17.95 -3.02
CA GLN A 130 8.48 19.10 -2.53
C GLN A 130 6.99 18.81 -2.73
N SER A 131 6.20 19.02 -1.68
CA SER A 131 4.75 19.02 -1.78
C SER A 131 4.32 20.07 -2.82
N PRO A 132 3.53 19.71 -3.86
CA PRO A 132 2.96 20.71 -4.75
C PRO A 132 2.13 21.69 -3.92
N TYR A 133 2.18 22.99 -4.23
CA TYR A 133 1.43 23.99 -3.47
C TYR A 133 -0.05 23.63 -3.38
N GLY A 134 -0.61 23.62 -2.17
CA GLY A 134 -2.00 23.22 -1.91
C GLY A 134 -2.28 21.71 -1.97
N LYS A 135 -1.28 20.87 -2.25
CA LYS A 135 -1.40 19.40 -2.18
C LYS A 135 -0.51 18.89 -1.05
N GLY A 136 -1.10 18.62 0.11
CA GLY A 136 -0.42 17.90 1.17
C GLY A 136 -0.09 16.48 0.67
N VAL A 137 1.18 16.18 0.42
CA VAL A 137 1.61 14.78 0.23
C VAL A 137 1.52 14.10 1.59
N VAL A 138 0.66 13.08 1.68
CA VAL A 138 0.32 12.42 2.95
C VAL A 138 1.13 11.13 3.13
N CYS A 139 1.45 10.42 2.04
CA CYS A 139 2.18 9.14 2.07
C CYS A 139 3.06 8.98 0.83
N ALA A 140 4.12 8.17 0.93
CA ALA A 140 4.93 7.71 -0.20
C ALA A 140 5.20 6.21 -0.08
N LYS A 141 5.18 5.48 -1.20
CA LYS A 141 5.65 4.09 -1.26
C LYS A 141 7.00 4.07 -1.97
N VAL A 142 7.97 3.34 -1.43
CA VAL A 142 9.30 3.20 -2.02
C VAL A 142 9.51 1.74 -2.39
N VAL A 143 9.68 1.46 -3.68
CA VAL A 143 10.10 0.14 -4.19
C VAL A 143 11.54 0.26 -4.63
N LEU A 144 12.42 -0.60 -4.10
CA LEU A 144 13.81 -0.63 -4.54
C LEU A 144 14.46 -2.01 -4.41
N THR A 145 15.56 -2.16 -5.12
CA THR A 145 16.56 -3.20 -4.95
C THR A 145 17.96 -2.63 -5.22
N THR A 146 19.03 -3.33 -4.83
CA THR A 146 20.42 -2.87 -5.03
C THR A 146 21.35 -4.08 -5.06
N ASP A 147 22.35 -4.05 -5.95
CA ASP A 147 23.51 -4.93 -5.91
C ASP A 147 24.68 -4.15 -5.27
N ASN A 148 25.22 -4.51 -4.10
CA ASN A 148 24.95 -5.72 -3.31
C ASN A 148 23.93 -5.52 -2.18
N GLY A 149 23.68 -4.28 -1.75
CA GLY A 149 22.75 -4.02 -0.65
C GLY A 149 22.51 -2.54 -0.37
N TYR A 150 21.49 -2.26 0.44
CA TYR A 150 21.03 -0.91 0.73
C TYR A 150 20.52 -0.76 2.17
N THR A 151 20.48 0.48 2.62
CA THR A 151 19.63 0.93 3.74
C THR A 151 18.89 2.17 3.29
N VAL A 152 17.57 2.19 3.44
CA VAL A 152 16.72 3.30 3.00
C VAL A 152 16.22 4.12 4.18
N TYR A 153 16.26 5.43 4.03
CA TYR A 153 15.85 6.39 5.05
C TYR A 153 14.85 7.40 4.47
N ALA A 154 13.88 7.81 5.26
CA ALA A 154 13.02 8.96 4.98
C ALA A 154 13.00 9.88 6.19
N ASN A 155 13.23 11.19 5.98
CA ASN A 155 13.23 12.20 7.05
C ASN A 155 14.09 11.79 8.27
N CYS A 156 15.30 11.30 8.00
CA CYS A 156 16.26 10.81 8.99
C CYS A 156 15.84 9.54 9.76
N ARG A 157 14.76 8.87 9.37
CA ARG A 157 14.31 7.60 9.97
C ARG A 157 14.63 6.44 9.03
N SER A 158 15.21 5.37 9.57
CA SER A 158 15.42 4.13 8.80
C SER A 158 14.08 3.48 8.49
N LEU A 159 13.86 3.12 7.23
CA LEU A 159 12.69 2.37 6.79
C LEU A 159 13.01 0.87 6.65
N GLY A 160 14.27 0.51 6.37
CA GLY A 160 14.72 -0.88 6.24
C GLY A 160 16.01 -1.06 5.43
N SER A 161 16.42 -2.31 5.26
CA SER A 161 17.64 -2.71 4.55
C SER A 161 17.45 -4.02 3.78
N GLY A 162 18.25 -4.24 2.74
CA GLY A 162 18.26 -5.48 1.95
C GLY A 162 19.61 -5.72 1.28
N SER A 163 19.86 -6.97 0.87
CA SER A 163 21.15 -7.41 0.28
C SER A 163 21.00 -8.40 -0.89
N ASP A 164 19.84 -8.39 -1.55
CA ASP A 164 19.53 -9.27 -2.69
C ASP A 164 19.00 -8.41 -3.84
N TYR A 165 19.73 -8.39 -4.96
CA TYR A 165 19.40 -7.58 -6.14
C TYR A 165 18.30 -8.19 -7.01
N THR A 166 17.95 -9.47 -6.79
CA THR A 166 16.89 -10.18 -7.49
C THR A 166 15.54 -10.02 -6.80
N ALA A 167 15.54 -9.62 -5.53
CA ALA A 167 14.35 -9.33 -4.74
C ALA A 167 14.15 -7.82 -4.59
N THR A 168 12.94 -7.35 -4.90
CA THR A 168 12.51 -5.97 -4.59
C THR A 168 11.79 -5.93 -3.25
N ARG A 169 11.93 -4.84 -2.50
CA ARG A 169 11.16 -4.62 -1.26
C ARG A 169 10.40 -3.30 -1.35
N VAL A 170 9.24 -3.25 -0.70
CA VAL A 170 8.37 -2.08 -0.63
C VAL A 170 8.37 -1.55 0.81
N TYR A 171 8.61 -0.25 0.97
CA TYR A 171 8.54 0.43 2.25
C TYR A 171 7.52 1.57 2.21
N SER A 172 6.86 1.78 3.33
CA SER A 172 5.93 2.89 3.54
C SER A 172 6.26 3.57 4.87
N PRO A 173 6.60 4.88 4.88
CA PRO A 173 6.81 5.61 6.11
C PRO A 173 5.47 5.85 6.81
N ASN A 174 5.43 5.59 8.12
CA ASN A 174 4.35 6.00 9.03
C ASN A 174 4.33 7.52 9.23
#